data_AF-A0A2D7CSW3-F1
#
_entry.id   AF-A0A2D7CSW3-F1
#
_cell.length_a   1.000
_cell.length_b   1.000
_cell.length_c   1.000
_cell.angle_alpha   90.00
_cell.angle_beta   90.00
_cell.angle_gamma   90.00
#
_symmetry.space_group_name_H-M   'P 1'
#
loop_
_entity.id
_entity.type
_entity.pdbx_description
1 polymer ?
#
loop_
_entity_poly.entity_id
_entity_poly.type
_entity_poly.pdbx_seq_one_letter_code
_entity_poly.pdbx_strand_id
1 'polypeptide(L)'
;MIKIKYFLSICIVVILCLSYLYFYPGTRFLQRDKTDDNDNSMPPAVNSALRTRNETMLKELQNIKKVDDWFQHIRKHDTFTINNQKLYVFCYEALDKDGQKFQLRVHYDPKYENMMWEDIFASQQENFVFVREVTDKDLIKNMYSLSKKGNHIMRYYWTDPITHTLTSKQAIVENWEKDGRSGILGIGYTMRDLSKTNKIKYQDYVNPFVSICYLILTGIVSILLIRKSIFIGILFFLLSITGFIIYVGMEEFKGSAKSENDKTISMNSMILSISFLLGVNLFILRSLSGDKPRSVKTFSEISILFCSSLVLVLGSILYFSSSNDVSQLMQNRISKQLMFILAVILNVCIIVAFFIHLFHERKMWSLTHKANVTKHKKITVTDKSLNL
;
A
#
# COMPACT_ATOMS: atom_id res chain seq x y z
N MET A 1 1.19 39.70 21.45
CA MET A 1 0.27 38.89 20.63
C MET A 1 0.43 39.07 19.12
N ILE A 2 0.60 40.29 18.59
CA ILE A 2 0.75 40.54 17.15
C ILE A 2 2.01 39.86 16.57
N LYS A 3 3.15 39.92 17.26
CA LYS A 3 4.42 39.29 16.84
C LYS A 3 4.34 37.75 16.68
N ILE A 4 3.55 37.06 17.50
CA ILE A 4 3.38 35.60 17.44
C ILE A 4 2.57 35.19 16.19
N LYS A 5 1.56 36.00 15.82
CA LYS A 5 0.77 35.75 14.60
C LYS A 5 1.61 35.89 13.33
N TYR A 6 2.47 36.91 13.27
CA TYR A 6 3.39 37.09 12.13
C TYR A 6 4.45 35.99 12.06
N PHE A 7 5.03 35.61 13.19
CA PHE A 7 6.00 34.52 13.24
C PHE A 7 5.40 33.19 12.74
N LEU A 8 4.17 32.86 13.16
CA LEU A 8 3.50 31.64 12.73
C LEU A 8 3.14 31.67 11.23
N SER A 9 2.65 32.81 10.72
CA SER A 9 2.39 32.97 9.28
C SER A 9 3.68 32.82 8.45
N ILE A 10 4.80 33.35 8.96
CA ILE A 10 6.12 33.19 8.32
C ILE A 10 6.54 31.72 8.37
N CYS A 11 6.39 31.03 9.50
CA CYS A 11 6.67 29.59 9.59
C CYS A 11 5.81 28.77 8.63
N ILE A 12 4.51 29.08 8.49
CA ILE A 12 3.61 28.40 7.55
C ILE A 12 4.06 28.65 6.11
N VAL A 13 4.42 29.89 5.74
CA VAL A 13 4.93 30.22 4.41
C VAL A 13 6.27 29.54 4.15
N VAL A 14 7.18 29.50 5.13
CA VAL A 14 8.47 28.81 5.00
C VAL A 14 8.28 27.30 4.86
N ILE A 15 7.37 26.68 5.64
CA ILE A 15 7.05 25.25 5.51
C ILE A 15 6.37 24.97 4.17
N LEU A 16 5.47 25.84 3.69
CA LEU A 16 4.85 25.72 2.37
C LEU A 16 5.88 25.86 1.25
N CYS A 17 6.82 26.81 1.33
CA CYS A 17 7.89 26.98 0.36
C CYS A 17 8.90 25.83 0.40
N LEU A 18 9.29 25.35 1.57
CA LEU A 18 10.18 24.19 1.71
C LEU A 18 9.51 22.91 1.23
N SER A 19 8.22 22.74 1.52
CA SER A 19 7.42 21.65 0.97
C SER A 19 7.35 21.77 -0.55
N TYR A 20 7.03 22.94 -1.10
CA TYR A 20 7.01 23.17 -2.54
C TYR A 20 8.36 22.85 -3.19
N LEU A 21 9.47 23.27 -2.59
CA LEU A 21 10.82 22.98 -3.09
C LEU A 21 11.19 21.49 -2.98
N TYR A 22 10.74 20.82 -1.93
CA TYR A 22 10.95 19.37 -1.75
C TYR A 22 10.05 18.52 -2.68
N PHE A 23 8.83 19.00 -2.96
CA PHE A 23 7.82 18.33 -3.78
C PHE A 23 7.74 18.83 -5.23
N TYR A 24 8.64 19.72 -5.66
CA TYR A 24 8.83 20.03 -7.07
C TYR A 24 10.00 19.18 -7.59
N PRO A 25 9.78 17.89 -7.94
CA PRO A 25 10.75 17.16 -8.71
C PRO A 25 10.79 17.86 -10.05
N GLY A 26 11.81 18.69 -10.29
CA GLY A 26 12.06 19.26 -11.60
C GLY A 26 11.98 18.14 -12.63
N THR A 27 10.95 18.19 -13.48
CA THR A 27 10.88 17.60 -14.82
C THR A 27 11.41 16.17 -15.02
N ARG A 28 11.44 15.30 -13.99
CA ARG A 28 11.80 13.88 -14.16
C ARG A 28 10.64 12.98 -14.63
N PHE A 29 9.45 13.54 -14.83
CA PHE A 29 8.26 12.81 -15.27
C PHE A 29 8.27 12.32 -16.73
N LEU A 30 9.37 12.48 -17.48
CA LEU A 30 9.50 11.92 -18.83
C LEU A 30 10.83 11.21 -19.11
N GLN A 31 11.65 10.97 -18.09
CA GLN A 31 12.58 9.85 -18.20
C GLN A 31 11.83 8.61 -17.75
N ARG A 32 10.99 8.11 -18.67
CA ARG A 32 10.83 6.66 -18.89
C ARG A 32 12.18 6.05 -18.52
N ASP A 33 12.21 5.21 -17.49
CA ASP A 33 13.39 4.43 -17.09
C ASP A 33 13.78 3.58 -18.32
N LYS A 34 14.46 4.21 -19.28
CA LYS A 34 15.11 3.59 -20.44
C LYS A 34 16.25 2.68 -19.97
N THR A 35 16.54 2.73 -18.67
CA THR A 35 17.52 1.95 -17.95
C THR A 35 17.07 0.51 -17.69
N ASP A 36 15.80 0.15 -17.90
CA ASP A 36 15.32 -1.22 -17.60
C ASP A 36 14.85 -2.01 -18.84
N ASP A 37 14.85 -1.37 -20.03
CA ASP A 37 14.67 -2.02 -21.34
C ASP A 37 16.02 -2.31 -22.03
N ASN A 38 17.12 -1.72 -21.55
CA ASN A 38 18.45 -2.02 -22.05
C ASN A 38 19.04 -3.22 -21.29
N ASP A 39 19.18 -4.31 -22.03
CA ASP A 39 20.06 -5.47 -21.77
C ASP A 39 19.49 -6.67 -20.99
N ASN A 40 18.26 -7.07 -21.33
CA ASN A 40 17.68 -8.36 -20.91
C ASN A 40 17.87 -9.49 -21.93
N SER A 41 18.76 -9.35 -22.92
CA SER A 41 19.23 -10.50 -23.69
C SER A 41 20.26 -11.24 -22.86
N MET A 42 20.02 -12.53 -22.62
CA MET A 42 21.01 -13.43 -22.05
C MET A 42 22.37 -13.23 -22.74
N PRO A 43 23.49 -13.09 -22.01
CA PRO A 43 24.80 -13.19 -22.64
C PRO A 43 24.83 -14.53 -23.40
N PRO A 44 25.15 -14.56 -24.71
CA PRO A 44 25.09 -15.78 -25.52
C PRO A 44 25.82 -16.98 -24.88
N ALA A 45 26.86 -16.71 -24.10
CA ALA A 45 27.65 -17.69 -23.34
C ALA A 45 26.87 -18.41 -22.21
N VAL A 46 25.90 -17.74 -21.56
CA VAL A 46 25.10 -18.39 -20.50
C VAL A 46 24.05 -19.30 -21.14
N ASN A 47 23.52 -18.94 -22.31
CA ASN A 47 22.52 -19.73 -23.05
C ASN A 47 23.13 -21.03 -23.57
N SER A 48 24.34 -20.95 -24.13
CA SER A 48 25.07 -22.14 -24.59
C SER A 48 25.42 -23.05 -23.42
N ALA A 49 25.92 -22.50 -22.30
CA ALA A 49 26.23 -23.29 -21.12
C ALA A 49 25.00 -24.00 -20.52
N LEU A 50 23.85 -23.32 -20.49
CA LEU A 50 22.60 -23.93 -20.04
C LEU A 50 22.14 -25.09 -20.93
N ARG A 51 22.19 -24.91 -22.26
CA ARG A 51 21.86 -25.98 -23.22
C ARG A 51 22.78 -27.18 -23.05
N THR A 52 24.09 -26.95 -23.02
CA THR A 52 25.06 -28.03 -22.81
C THR A 52 24.80 -28.78 -21.50
N ARG A 53 24.42 -28.08 -20.43
CA ARG A 53 24.11 -28.72 -19.16
C ARG A 53 22.83 -29.56 -19.21
N ASN A 54 21.75 -29.05 -19.80
CA ASN A 54 20.51 -29.81 -20.03
C ASN A 54 20.78 -31.07 -20.85
N GLU A 55 21.47 -30.93 -21.99
CA GLU A 55 21.82 -32.05 -22.86
C GLU A 55 22.66 -33.11 -22.13
N THR A 56 23.58 -32.67 -21.26
CA THR A 56 24.37 -33.59 -20.43
C THR A 56 23.50 -34.36 -19.44
N MET A 57 22.59 -33.66 -18.74
CA MET A 57 21.66 -34.31 -17.80
C MET A 57 20.71 -35.28 -18.49
N LEU A 58 20.27 -34.99 -19.72
CA LEU A 58 19.45 -35.90 -20.52
C LEU A 58 20.25 -37.10 -21.04
N LYS A 59 21.52 -36.93 -21.40
CA LYS A 59 22.41 -38.06 -21.73
C LYS A 59 22.64 -38.97 -20.52
N GLU A 60 22.80 -38.39 -19.33
CA GLU A 60 22.91 -39.14 -18.07
C GLU A 60 21.64 -39.98 -17.79
N LEU A 61 20.44 -39.44 -18.08
CA LEU A 61 19.19 -40.18 -17.98
C LEU A 61 19.21 -41.47 -18.82
N GLN A 62 19.78 -41.42 -20.04
CA GLN A 62 19.86 -42.60 -20.91
C GLN A 62 20.76 -43.70 -20.32
N ASN A 63 21.80 -43.32 -19.57
CA ASN A 63 22.78 -44.26 -19.01
C ASN A 63 22.37 -44.87 -17.67
N ILE A 64 21.48 -44.22 -16.91
CA ILE A 64 20.99 -44.72 -15.62
C ILE A 64 19.95 -45.83 -15.85
N LYS A 65 19.76 -46.79 -14.93
CA LYS A 65 18.75 -47.85 -15.13
C LYS A 65 17.33 -47.43 -14.75
N LYS A 66 17.15 -46.66 -13.67
CA LYS A 66 15.84 -46.22 -13.17
C LYS A 66 15.73 -44.71 -13.16
N VAL A 67 14.60 -44.18 -13.62
CA VAL A 67 14.31 -42.73 -13.61
C VAL A 67 14.42 -42.13 -12.21
N ASP A 68 14.02 -42.87 -11.17
CA ASP A 68 14.07 -42.36 -9.79
C ASP A 68 15.51 -42.17 -9.28
N ASP A 69 16.45 -43.01 -9.71
CA ASP A 69 17.88 -42.86 -9.42
C ASP A 69 18.44 -41.61 -10.10
N TRP A 70 17.94 -41.28 -11.29
CA TRP A 70 18.29 -40.05 -12.01
C TRP A 70 17.76 -38.80 -11.28
N PHE A 71 16.52 -38.82 -10.78
CA PHE A 71 16.02 -37.71 -9.94
C PHE A 71 16.88 -37.51 -8.69
N GLN A 72 17.31 -38.59 -8.03
CA GLN A 72 18.23 -38.49 -6.89
C GLN A 72 19.59 -37.92 -7.29
N HIS A 73 20.10 -38.24 -8.48
CA HIS A 73 21.33 -37.67 -9.00
C HIS A 73 21.21 -36.16 -9.24
N ILE A 74 20.11 -35.71 -9.86
CA ILE A 74 19.88 -34.29 -10.12
C ILE A 74 19.70 -33.51 -8.81
N ARG A 75 18.98 -34.05 -7.82
CA ARG A 75 18.82 -33.37 -6.50
C ARG A 75 20.15 -33.00 -5.85
N LYS A 76 21.19 -33.79 -6.03
CA LYS A 76 22.54 -33.50 -5.50
C LYS A 76 23.23 -32.34 -6.24
N HIS A 77 22.73 -31.96 -7.40
CA HIS A 77 23.28 -30.95 -8.31
C HIS A 77 22.18 -29.99 -8.82
N ASP A 78 21.20 -29.70 -7.97
CA ASP A 78 20.02 -28.90 -8.29
C ASP A 78 20.32 -27.42 -8.47
N THR A 79 21.52 -26.98 -8.09
CA THR A 79 21.98 -25.60 -8.19
C THR A 79 23.45 -25.51 -8.55
N PHE A 80 23.77 -24.47 -9.31
CA PHE A 80 25.15 -24.15 -9.68
C PHE A 80 25.28 -22.68 -10.07
N THR A 81 26.50 -22.18 -10.16
CA THR A 81 26.77 -20.77 -10.43
C THR A 81 27.55 -20.61 -11.73
N ILE A 82 27.08 -19.76 -12.64
CA ILE A 82 27.80 -19.36 -13.86
C ILE A 82 27.81 -17.83 -13.91
N ASN A 83 28.99 -17.22 -14.06
CA ASN A 83 29.14 -15.75 -14.14
C ASN A 83 28.41 -14.99 -13.01
N ASN A 84 28.57 -15.46 -11.77
CA ASN A 84 27.88 -14.95 -10.57
C ASN A 84 26.34 -15.06 -10.58
N GLN A 85 25.74 -15.70 -11.57
CA GLN A 85 24.31 -16.03 -11.58
C GLN A 85 24.10 -17.43 -11.01
N LYS A 86 23.25 -17.52 -9.98
CA LYS A 86 22.82 -18.81 -9.43
C LYS A 86 21.69 -19.37 -10.28
N LEU A 87 21.93 -20.56 -10.81
CA LEU A 87 21.03 -21.31 -11.67
C LEU A 87 20.43 -22.45 -10.85
N TYR A 88 19.18 -22.80 -11.14
CA TYR A 88 18.45 -23.85 -10.46
C TYR A 88 17.82 -24.81 -11.47
N VAL A 89 17.87 -26.08 -11.14
CA VAL A 89 17.29 -27.17 -11.91
C VAL A 89 15.91 -27.47 -11.32
N PHE A 90 14.94 -27.66 -12.20
CA PHE A 90 13.64 -28.17 -11.84
C PHE A 90 13.23 -29.29 -12.80
N CYS A 91 12.53 -30.28 -12.27
CA CYS A 91 12.04 -31.39 -13.07
C CYS A 91 10.58 -31.68 -12.72
N TYR A 92 9.72 -31.63 -13.73
CA TYR A 92 8.32 -32.03 -13.62
C TYR A 92 8.12 -33.35 -14.37
N GLU A 93 7.35 -34.25 -13.78
CA GLU A 93 6.87 -35.48 -14.42
C GLU A 93 5.41 -35.30 -14.84
N ALA A 94 5.10 -35.64 -16.09
CA ALA A 94 3.73 -35.75 -16.56
C ALA A 94 3.12 -37.07 -16.04
N LEU A 95 2.01 -36.98 -15.32
CA LEU A 95 1.32 -38.15 -14.76
C LEU A 95 0.32 -38.78 -15.73
N ASP A 96 -0.05 -38.05 -16.77
CA ASP A 96 -0.97 -38.49 -17.82
C ASP A 96 -0.31 -38.42 -19.20
N LYS A 97 -0.80 -39.25 -20.12
CA LYS A 97 -0.28 -39.31 -21.50
C LYS A 97 -0.51 -38.00 -22.28
N ASP A 98 -1.55 -37.26 -21.89
CA ASP A 98 -1.94 -36.00 -22.52
C ASP A 98 -1.18 -34.79 -21.96
N GLY A 99 -0.33 -34.99 -20.94
CA GLY A 99 0.47 -33.94 -20.31
C GLY A 99 -0.38 -32.78 -19.76
N GLN A 100 -1.47 -33.11 -19.07
CA GLN A 100 -2.30 -32.13 -18.37
C GLN A 100 -1.94 -32.04 -16.88
N LYS A 101 -1.44 -33.13 -16.28
CA LYS A 101 -1.14 -33.21 -14.85
C LYS A 101 0.35 -33.37 -14.63
N PHE A 102 0.93 -32.47 -13.83
CA PHE A 102 2.36 -32.46 -13.58
C PHE A 102 2.68 -32.52 -12.09
N GLN A 103 3.64 -33.37 -11.74
CA GLN A 103 4.17 -33.47 -10.39
C GLN A 103 5.62 -33.02 -10.37
N LEU A 104 5.98 -32.14 -9.44
CA LEU A 104 7.36 -31.69 -9.27
C LEU A 104 8.20 -32.81 -8.65
N ARG A 105 9.29 -33.21 -9.30
CA ARG A 105 10.18 -34.29 -8.83
C ARG A 105 11.51 -33.78 -8.29
N VAL A 106 12.02 -32.70 -8.87
CA VAL A 106 13.29 -32.09 -8.47
C VAL A 106 13.09 -30.59 -8.40
N HIS A 107 13.48 -29.98 -7.29
CA HIS A 107 13.46 -28.53 -7.10
C HIS A 107 14.39 -28.15 -5.95
N TYR A 108 14.93 -26.93 -5.98
CA TYR A 108 15.83 -26.44 -4.93
C TYR A 108 15.19 -26.39 -3.54
N ASP A 109 13.93 -25.97 -3.47
CA ASP A 109 13.16 -26.00 -2.22
C ASP A 109 12.44 -27.36 -2.09
N PRO A 110 12.87 -28.22 -1.15
CA PRO A 110 12.33 -29.57 -0.97
C PRO A 110 10.86 -29.57 -0.53
N LYS A 111 10.34 -28.44 -0.01
CA LYS A 111 8.94 -28.33 0.40
C LYS A 111 7.98 -28.59 -0.76
N TYR A 112 8.34 -28.22 -1.98
CA TYR A 112 7.48 -28.39 -3.16
C TYR A 112 7.67 -29.74 -3.85
N GLU A 113 8.65 -30.54 -3.44
CA GLU A 113 8.88 -31.85 -4.06
C GLU A 113 7.67 -32.77 -3.86
N ASN A 114 7.33 -33.48 -4.93
CA ASN A 114 6.17 -34.35 -5.05
C ASN A 114 4.81 -33.64 -4.96
N MET A 115 4.76 -32.31 -4.94
CA MET A 115 3.50 -31.58 -5.06
C MET A 115 3.06 -31.50 -6.52
N MET A 116 1.74 -31.44 -6.73
CA MET A 116 1.14 -31.18 -8.03
C MET A 116 1.31 -29.70 -8.40
N TRP A 117 1.50 -29.40 -9.68
CA TRP A 117 1.61 -28.01 -10.14
C TRP A 117 0.41 -27.16 -9.69
N GLU A 118 -0.79 -27.72 -9.70
CA GLU A 118 -2.01 -27.02 -9.27
C GLU A 118 -1.94 -26.56 -7.80
N ASP A 119 -1.40 -27.40 -6.91
CA ASP A 119 -1.24 -27.09 -5.48
C ASP A 119 -0.15 -26.04 -5.27
N ILE A 120 0.98 -26.20 -5.98
CA ILE A 120 2.08 -25.24 -5.91
C ILE A 120 1.60 -23.89 -6.45
N PHE A 121 0.92 -23.86 -7.58
CA PHE A 121 0.35 -22.65 -8.18
C PHE A 121 -0.63 -21.95 -7.23
N ALA A 122 -1.55 -22.69 -6.61
CA ALA A 122 -2.48 -22.14 -5.63
C ALA A 122 -1.73 -21.47 -4.47
N SER A 123 -0.69 -22.12 -3.92
CA SER A 123 0.13 -21.55 -2.85
C SER A 123 0.89 -20.29 -3.27
N GLN A 124 1.31 -20.20 -4.53
CA GLN A 124 2.05 -19.05 -5.05
C GLN A 124 1.13 -17.88 -5.40
N GLN A 125 -0.10 -18.12 -5.87
CA GLN A 125 -1.01 -17.04 -6.25
C GLN A 125 -1.22 -16.02 -5.14
N GLU A 126 -1.28 -16.46 -3.88
CA GLU A 126 -1.40 -15.57 -2.71
C GLU A 126 -0.24 -14.57 -2.63
N ASN A 127 0.97 -14.98 -3.01
CA ASN A 127 2.15 -14.12 -2.99
C ASN A 127 2.16 -13.11 -4.15
N PHE A 128 1.49 -13.41 -5.27
CA PHE A 128 1.43 -12.55 -6.46
C PHE A 128 0.24 -11.58 -6.48
N VAL A 129 -0.68 -11.62 -5.51
CA VAL A 129 -1.89 -10.76 -5.46
C VAL A 129 -1.57 -9.26 -5.57
N PHE A 130 -0.40 -8.85 -5.08
CA PHE A 130 0.02 -7.45 -4.99
C PHE A 130 0.94 -6.99 -6.11
N VAL A 131 1.27 -7.87 -7.06
CA VAL A 131 2.17 -7.57 -8.18
C VAL A 131 1.40 -7.66 -9.49
N ARG A 132 1.73 -6.78 -10.44
CA ARG A 132 1.09 -6.76 -11.77
C ARG A 132 1.31 -8.05 -12.54
N GLU A 133 2.53 -8.58 -12.47
CA GLU A 133 2.95 -9.80 -13.13
C GLU A 133 2.46 -11.02 -12.35
N VAL A 134 1.73 -11.92 -13.03
CA VAL A 134 1.13 -13.12 -12.43
C VAL A 134 1.71 -14.35 -13.12
N THR A 135 1.91 -15.41 -12.35
CA THR A 135 2.25 -16.73 -12.90
C THR A 135 1.08 -17.26 -13.73
N ASP A 136 1.36 -17.82 -14.91
CA ASP A 136 0.33 -18.49 -15.73
C ASP A 136 -0.09 -19.82 -15.09
N LYS A 137 -1.40 -20.08 -15.00
CA LYS A 137 -1.94 -21.35 -14.51
C LYS A 137 -1.49 -22.52 -15.37
N ASP A 138 -1.36 -22.32 -16.68
CA ASP A 138 -0.95 -23.35 -17.62
C ASP A 138 0.57 -23.36 -17.89
N LEU A 139 1.37 -22.68 -17.06
CA LEU A 139 2.81 -22.50 -17.30
C LEU A 139 3.55 -23.80 -17.60
N ILE A 140 3.41 -24.81 -16.74
CA ILE A 140 4.12 -26.09 -16.87
C ILE A 140 3.62 -26.88 -18.08
N LYS A 141 2.30 -26.86 -18.33
CA LYS A 141 1.71 -27.45 -19.53
C LYS A 141 2.24 -26.79 -20.82
N ASN A 142 2.37 -25.47 -20.82
CA ASN A 142 2.93 -24.70 -21.92
C ASN A 142 4.42 -25.02 -22.12
N MET A 143 5.20 -25.11 -21.04
CA MET A 143 6.59 -25.57 -21.08
C MET A 143 6.71 -26.96 -21.71
N TYR A 144 5.85 -27.91 -21.31
CA TYR A 144 5.88 -29.28 -21.84
C TYR A 144 5.55 -29.32 -23.32
N SER A 145 4.44 -28.68 -23.73
CA SER A 145 4.01 -28.62 -25.14
C SER A 145 5.07 -27.99 -26.05
N LEU A 146 5.70 -26.90 -25.59
CA LEU A 146 6.78 -26.25 -26.33
C LEU A 146 8.02 -27.14 -26.39
N SER A 147 8.45 -27.73 -25.28
CA SER A 147 9.68 -28.54 -25.20
C SER A 147 9.70 -29.75 -26.17
N LYS A 148 8.53 -30.23 -26.60
CA LYS A 148 8.42 -31.28 -27.64
C LYS A 148 8.93 -30.83 -29.02
N LYS A 149 9.01 -29.52 -29.27
CA LYS A 149 9.48 -28.94 -30.53
C LYS A 149 10.97 -28.55 -30.49
N GLY A 150 11.67 -28.83 -29.39
CA GLY A 150 13.09 -28.55 -29.19
C GLY A 150 13.37 -27.72 -27.94
N ASN A 151 14.58 -27.18 -27.83
CA ASN A 151 15.00 -26.42 -26.64
C ASN A 151 14.38 -25.02 -26.69
N HIS A 152 13.47 -24.74 -25.76
CA HIS A 152 12.81 -23.44 -25.69
C HIS A 152 13.29 -22.63 -24.50
N ILE A 153 13.52 -21.35 -24.74
CA ILE A 153 13.78 -20.37 -23.70
C ILE A 153 12.44 -19.76 -23.32
N MET A 154 12.07 -19.87 -22.04
CA MET A 154 10.81 -19.35 -21.53
C MET A 154 11.05 -18.37 -20.41
N ARG A 155 10.34 -17.26 -20.44
CA ARG A 155 10.27 -16.29 -19.34
C ARG A 155 8.98 -16.49 -18.59
N TYR A 156 9.07 -16.46 -17.27
CA TYR A 156 7.93 -16.67 -16.39
C TYR A 156 8.16 -15.95 -15.06
N TYR A 157 7.09 -15.82 -14.30
CA TYR A 157 7.14 -15.21 -12.97
C TYR A 157 7.03 -16.31 -11.93
N TRP A 158 7.87 -16.26 -10.91
CA TRP A 158 7.84 -17.23 -9.81
C TRP A 158 8.56 -16.67 -8.58
N THR A 159 8.37 -17.31 -7.44
CA THR A 159 9.13 -16.99 -6.24
C THR A 159 10.55 -17.56 -6.39
N ASP A 160 11.56 -16.75 -6.08
CA ASP A 160 12.93 -17.25 -6.01
C ASP A 160 13.02 -18.26 -4.84
N PRO A 161 13.45 -19.51 -5.08
CA PRO A 161 13.43 -20.55 -4.05
C PRO A 161 14.52 -20.34 -2.99
N ILE A 162 15.43 -19.37 -3.16
CA ILE A 162 16.52 -19.07 -2.24
C ILE A 162 16.19 -17.81 -1.44
N THR A 163 15.82 -16.73 -2.12
CA THR A 163 15.54 -15.44 -1.46
C THR A 163 14.08 -15.32 -1.02
N HIS A 164 13.21 -16.22 -1.49
CA HIS A 164 11.76 -16.18 -1.30
C HIS A 164 11.12 -14.86 -1.76
N THR A 165 11.77 -14.14 -2.67
CA THR A 165 11.24 -12.91 -3.26
C THR A 165 10.54 -13.20 -4.59
N LEU A 166 9.58 -12.35 -4.95
CA LEU A 166 8.90 -12.44 -6.24
C LEU A 166 9.85 -12.01 -7.34
N THR A 167 10.05 -12.88 -8.34
CA THR A 167 11.05 -12.64 -9.40
C THR A 167 10.52 -12.93 -10.79
N SER A 168 11.06 -12.22 -11.77
CA SER A 168 11.02 -12.63 -13.17
C SER A 168 12.16 -13.60 -13.41
N LYS A 169 11.86 -14.73 -14.05
CA LYS A 169 12.76 -15.85 -14.27
C LYS A 169 12.79 -16.21 -15.74
N GLN A 170 13.92 -16.77 -16.15
CA GLN A 170 14.10 -17.33 -17.47
C GLN A 170 14.65 -18.74 -17.32
N ALA A 171 14.11 -19.69 -18.09
CA ALA A 171 14.58 -21.07 -18.11
C ALA A 171 14.72 -21.61 -19.52
N ILE A 172 15.67 -22.53 -19.70
CA ILE A 172 15.71 -23.42 -20.86
C ILE A 172 15.02 -24.71 -20.47
N VAL A 173 14.00 -25.09 -21.24
CA VAL A 173 13.18 -26.28 -20.99
C VAL A 173 13.35 -27.30 -22.11
N GLU A 174 13.49 -28.55 -21.74
CA GLU A 174 13.61 -29.70 -22.63
C GLU A 174 12.73 -30.85 -22.13
N ASN A 175 12.17 -31.60 -23.08
CA ASN A 175 11.37 -32.78 -22.78
C ASN A 175 12.31 -33.95 -22.45
N TRP A 176 11.97 -34.72 -21.42
CA TRP A 176 12.61 -36.01 -21.16
C TRP A 176 11.58 -37.13 -21.29
N GLU A 177 12.01 -38.28 -21.78
CA GLU A 177 11.17 -39.46 -21.92
C GLU A 177 12.00 -40.71 -21.67
N LYS A 178 11.48 -41.61 -20.83
CA LYS A 178 12.08 -42.89 -20.51
C LYS A 178 11.08 -43.85 -19.88
N ASP A 179 11.11 -45.11 -20.29
CA ASP A 179 10.31 -46.20 -19.70
C ASP A 179 8.79 -45.86 -19.62
N GLY A 180 8.27 -45.16 -20.63
CA GLY A 180 6.87 -44.71 -20.68
C GLY A 180 6.52 -43.54 -19.76
N ARG A 181 7.50 -43.01 -19.01
CA ARG A 181 7.41 -41.78 -18.22
C ARG A 181 7.97 -40.62 -19.02
N SER A 182 7.37 -39.44 -18.90
CA SER A 182 7.87 -38.24 -19.57
C SER A 182 7.68 -37.00 -18.73
N GLY A 183 8.32 -35.90 -19.11
CA GLY A 183 8.18 -34.66 -18.38
C GLY A 183 9.11 -33.56 -18.87
N ILE A 184 9.29 -32.55 -18.04
CA ILE A 184 10.08 -31.36 -18.34
C ILE A 184 11.31 -31.34 -17.46
N LEU A 185 12.47 -31.16 -18.06
CA LEU A 185 13.67 -30.75 -17.38
C LEU A 185 13.91 -29.28 -17.72
N GLY A 186 14.04 -28.45 -16.70
CA GLY A 186 14.31 -27.03 -16.86
C GLY A 186 15.49 -26.59 -16.02
N ILE A 187 16.31 -25.71 -16.59
CA ILE A 187 17.31 -24.96 -15.83
C ILE A 187 16.97 -23.49 -15.96
N GLY A 188 16.69 -22.87 -14.83
CA GLY A 188 16.29 -21.47 -14.73
C GLY A 188 17.24 -20.62 -13.90
N TYR A 189 17.09 -19.31 -14.05
CA TYR A 189 17.74 -18.31 -13.21
C TYR A 189 16.84 -17.10 -13.03
N THR A 190 17.17 -16.30 -12.03
CA THR A 190 16.47 -15.08 -11.69
C THR A 190 16.99 -13.93 -12.56
N MET A 191 16.10 -13.32 -13.33
CA MET A 191 16.39 -12.15 -14.18
C MET A 191 16.29 -10.86 -13.38
N ARG A 192 15.17 -10.68 -12.67
CA ARG A 192 14.83 -9.43 -12.00
C ARG A 192 14.04 -9.70 -10.73
N ASP A 193 14.36 -8.94 -9.69
CA ASP A 193 13.59 -8.88 -8.45
C ASP A 193 12.38 -7.95 -8.64
N LEU A 194 11.19 -8.55 -8.70
CA LEU A 194 9.94 -7.81 -8.83
C LEU A 194 9.64 -7.00 -7.57
N SER A 195 10.14 -7.45 -6.41
CA SER A 195 9.93 -6.74 -5.15
C SER A 195 10.66 -5.39 -5.09
N LYS A 196 11.67 -5.18 -5.94
CA LYS A 196 12.39 -3.90 -6.05
C LYS A 196 11.84 -3.05 -7.19
N THR A 197 11.50 -3.67 -8.31
CA THR A 197 11.11 -2.97 -9.54
C THR A 197 9.63 -2.58 -9.58
N ASN A 198 8.77 -3.23 -8.80
CA ASN A 198 7.35 -2.88 -8.68
C ASN A 198 7.01 -2.09 -7.43
N LYS A 199 7.99 -1.64 -6.63
CA LYS A 199 7.72 -0.72 -5.54
C LYS A 199 7.50 0.70 -6.07
N ILE A 200 6.41 1.30 -5.63
CA ILE A 200 6.10 2.70 -5.88
C ILE A 200 6.22 3.48 -4.58
N LYS A 201 6.74 4.71 -4.66
CA LYS A 201 6.65 5.67 -3.57
C LYS A 201 5.44 6.54 -3.77
N TYR A 202 4.68 6.80 -2.71
CA TYR A 202 3.48 7.64 -2.81
C TYR A 202 3.81 9.04 -3.34
N GLN A 203 4.98 9.59 -3.00
CA GLN A 203 5.46 10.87 -3.55
C GLN A 203 5.42 10.98 -5.07
N ASP A 204 5.62 9.86 -5.79
CA ASP A 204 5.69 9.86 -7.26
C ASP A 204 4.28 9.83 -7.89
N TYR A 205 3.25 9.52 -7.10
CA TYR A 205 1.87 9.34 -7.56
C TYR A 205 0.88 10.30 -6.91
N VAL A 206 1.26 11.00 -5.83
CA VAL A 206 0.41 12.05 -5.25
C VAL A 206 0.33 13.22 -6.22
N ASN A 207 -0.90 13.65 -6.54
CA ASN A 207 -1.09 14.84 -7.36
C ASN A 207 -0.55 16.09 -6.60
N PRO A 208 0.41 16.86 -7.16
CA PRO A 208 0.97 18.04 -6.50
C PRO A 208 -0.10 19.07 -6.09
N PHE A 209 -1.17 19.21 -6.89
CA PHE A 209 -2.28 20.10 -6.57
C PHE A 209 -2.99 19.67 -5.28
N VAL A 210 -3.20 18.37 -5.08
CA VAL A 210 -3.84 17.82 -3.88
C VAL A 210 -2.95 18.05 -2.65
N SER A 211 -1.64 17.88 -2.78
CA SER A 211 -0.68 18.20 -1.71
C SER A 211 -0.72 19.68 -1.31
N ILE A 212 -0.74 20.59 -2.30
CA ILE A 212 -0.83 22.03 -2.04
C ILE A 212 -2.15 22.36 -1.33
N CYS A 213 -3.27 21.83 -1.81
CA CYS A 213 -4.57 22.01 -1.16
C CYS A 213 -4.58 21.46 0.27
N TYR A 214 -3.98 20.29 0.51
CA TYR A 214 -3.84 19.70 1.85
C TYR A 214 -3.11 20.65 2.80
N LEU A 215 -1.97 21.19 2.37
CA LEU A 215 -1.15 22.08 3.20
C LEU A 215 -1.83 23.43 3.46
N ILE A 216 -2.46 24.03 2.45
CA ILE A 216 -3.22 25.28 2.59
C ILE A 216 -4.38 25.07 3.58
N LEU A 217 -5.15 24.00 3.41
CA LEU A 217 -6.28 23.73 4.28
C LEU A 217 -5.84 23.44 5.71
N THR A 218 -4.75 22.69 5.89
CA THR A 218 -4.13 22.47 7.20
C THR A 218 -3.77 23.81 7.86
N GLY A 219 -3.18 24.74 7.11
CA GLY A 219 -2.85 26.09 7.61
C GLY A 219 -4.10 26.89 8.02
N ILE A 220 -5.12 26.93 7.16
CA ILE A 220 -6.39 27.64 7.42
C ILE A 220 -7.06 27.11 8.69
N VAL A 221 -7.23 25.78 8.79
CA VAL A 221 -7.83 25.14 9.97
C VAL A 221 -7.01 25.41 11.22
N SER A 222 -5.68 25.31 11.14
CA SER A 222 -4.80 25.57 12.29
C SER A 222 -5.00 26.99 12.81
N ILE A 223 -5.10 27.99 11.93
CA ILE A 223 -5.36 29.39 12.30
C ILE A 223 -6.74 29.54 12.96
N LEU A 224 -7.77 28.88 12.43
CA LEU A 224 -9.11 28.88 13.02
C LEU A 224 -9.10 28.26 14.42
N LEU A 225 -8.39 27.15 14.62
CA LEU A 225 -8.26 26.49 15.92
C LEU A 225 -7.45 27.32 16.91
N ILE A 226 -6.38 28.01 16.47
CA ILE A 226 -5.57 28.91 17.32
C ILE A 226 -6.42 30.04 17.90
N ARG A 227 -7.42 30.55 17.16
CA ARG A 227 -8.36 31.55 17.68
C ARG A 227 -9.16 31.04 18.89
N LYS A 228 -9.36 29.73 19.00
CA LYS A 228 -10.02 29.08 20.15
C LYS A 228 -9.03 28.69 21.24
N SER A 229 -7.96 28.00 20.85
CA SER A 229 -6.90 27.54 21.73
C SER A 229 -5.61 27.40 20.94
N ILE A 230 -4.60 28.17 21.34
CA ILE A 230 -3.26 28.15 20.72
C ILE A 230 -2.70 26.72 20.72
N PHE A 231 -2.85 26.00 21.84
CA PHE A 231 -2.33 24.63 21.98
C PHE A 231 -2.99 23.67 20.99
N ILE A 232 -4.33 23.71 20.85
CA ILE A 232 -5.07 22.81 19.95
C ILE A 232 -4.69 23.05 18.50
N GLY A 233 -4.57 24.32 18.09
CA GLY A 233 -4.21 24.64 16.71
C GLY A 233 -2.76 24.29 16.36
N ILE A 234 -1.81 24.44 17.28
CA ILE A 234 -0.42 23.98 17.08
C ILE A 234 -0.38 22.45 17.01
N LEU A 235 -1.07 21.76 17.91
CA LEU A 235 -1.13 20.30 17.93
C LEU A 235 -1.71 19.74 16.62
N PHE A 236 -2.82 20.31 16.14
CA PHE A 236 -3.42 19.94 14.86
C PHE A 236 -2.45 20.15 13.69
N PHE A 237 -1.77 21.30 13.65
CA PHE A 237 -0.78 21.58 12.61
C PHE A 237 0.32 20.53 12.58
N LEU A 238 0.93 20.24 13.74
CA LEU A 238 2.01 19.25 13.85
C LEU A 238 1.53 17.85 13.43
N LEU A 239 0.39 17.39 13.95
CA LEU A 239 -0.16 16.08 13.61
C LEU A 239 -0.47 15.96 12.12
N SER A 240 -1.03 17.00 11.50
CA SER A 240 -1.40 17.00 10.09
C SER A 240 -0.18 17.01 9.17
N ILE A 241 0.85 17.77 9.51
CA ILE A 241 2.11 17.82 8.74
C ILE A 241 2.90 16.52 8.91
N THR A 242 3.01 16.00 10.13
CA THR A 242 3.66 14.70 10.37
C THR A 242 2.93 13.57 9.64
N GLY A 243 1.59 13.55 9.70
CA GLY A 243 0.78 12.57 8.96
C GLY A 243 1.00 12.67 7.45
N PHE A 244 1.09 13.87 6.89
CA PHE A 244 1.38 14.10 5.49
C PHE A 244 2.78 13.59 5.08
N ILE A 245 3.82 13.91 5.86
CA ILE A 245 5.19 13.47 5.58
C ILE A 245 5.29 11.94 5.61
N ILE A 246 4.71 11.30 6.64
CA ILE A 246 4.68 9.84 6.75
C ILE A 246 3.95 9.24 5.54
N TYR A 247 2.79 9.80 5.18
CA TYR A 247 1.97 9.30 4.08
C TYR A 247 2.70 9.36 2.73
N VAL A 248 3.34 10.48 2.42
CA VAL A 248 4.06 10.66 1.15
C VAL A 248 5.30 9.78 1.07
N GLY A 249 5.91 9.45 2.21
CA GLY A 249 7.05 8.53 2.32
C GLY A 249 6.69 7.05 2.26
N MET A 250 5.40 6.68 2.16
CA MET A 250 5.00 5.27 2.10
C MET A 250 5.41 4.61 0.78
N GLU A 251 5.81 3.34 0.87
CA GLU A 251 6.11 2.46 -0.26
C GLU A 251 5.03 1.37 -0.36
N GLU A 252 4.56 1.10 -1.59
CA GLU A 252 3.60 0.03 -1.88
C GLU A 252 3.99 -0.71 -3.15
N PHE A 253 3.57 -1.97 -3.31
CA PHE A 253 3.70 -2.69 -4.57
C PHE A 253 2.65 -2.24 -5.60
N LYS A 254 3.06 -2.12 -6.86
CA LYS A 254 2.19 -1.83 -8.00
C LYS A 254 1.25 -3.01 -8.26
N GLY A 255 -0.02 -2.83 -7.90
CA GLY A 255 -1.08 -3.81 -8.12
C GLY A 255 -1.54 -3.91 -9.58
N SER A 256 -2.40 -4.90 -9.86
CA SER A 256 -3.14 -5.01 -11.12
C SER A 256 -4.30 -4.00 -11.18
N ALA A 257 -4.84 -3.73 -12.37
CA ALA A 257 -6.00 -2.82 -12.54
C ALA A 257 -7.20 -3.26 -11.70
N LYS A 258 -7.46 -4.58 -11.63
CA LYS A 258 -8.52 -5.16 -10.80
C LYS A 258 -8.26 -4.90 -9.31
N SER A 259 -7.05 -5.18 -8.84
CA SER A 259 -6.64 -4.96 -7.44
C SER A 259 -6.78 -3.47 -7.05
N GLU A 260 -6.31 -2.55 -7.89
CA GLU A 260 -6.44 -1.11 -7.62
C GLU A 260 -7.89 -0.62 -7.65
N ASN A 261 -8.74 -1.20 -8.49
CA ASN A 261 -10.17 -0.92 -8.51
C ASN A 261 -10.86 -1.42 -7.23
N ASP A 262 -10.57 -2.65 -6.79
CA ASP A 262 -11.12 -3.23 -5.56
C ASP A 262 -10.71 -2.40 -4.33
N LYS A 263 -9.44 -1.98 -4.26
CA LYS A 263 -8.96 -1.03 -3.23
C LYS A 263 -9.72 0.30 -3.28
N THR A 264 -9.97 0.83 -4.47
CA THR A 264 -10.70 2.09 -4.64
C THR A 264 -12.17 1.97 -4.20
N ILE A 265 -12.83 0.85 -4.48
CA ILE A 265 -14.21 0.58 -4.04
C ILE A 265 -14.29 0.46 -2.51
N SER A 266 -13.37 -0.31 -1.91
CA SER A 266 -13.24 -0.42 -0.45
C SER A 266 -13.06 0.96 0.18
N MET A 267 -12.19 1.76 -0.43
CA MET A 267 -11.94 3.12 0.01
C MET A 267 -13.18 4.02 -0.08
N ASN A 268 -13.91 4.01 -1.19
CA ASN A 268 -15.16 4.77 -1.32
C ASN A 268 -16.18 4.39 -0.24
N SER A 269 -16.26 3.09 0.11
CA SER A 269 -17.15 2.59 1.17
C SER A 269 -16.75 3.12 2.55
N MET A 270 -15.44 3.21 2.83
CA MET A 270 -14.92 3.81 4.06
C MET A 270 -15.20 5.31 4.13
N ILE A 271 -15.01 6.03 3.02
CA ILE A 271 -15.31 7.47 2.90
C ILE A 271 -16.79 7.72 3.18
N LEU A 272 -17.70 6.94 2.58
CA LEU A 272 -19.14 7.05 2.80
C LEU A 272 -19.52 6.81 4.27
N SER A 273 -18.94 5.79 4.90
CA SER A 273 -19.20 5.45 6.30
C SER A 273 -18.80 6.58 7.25
N ILE A 274 -17.64 7.22 7.02
CA ILE A 274 -17.19 8.36 7.81
C ILE A 274 -18.01 9.62 7.49
N SER A 275 -18.42 9.83 6.24
CA SER A 275 -19.36 10.92 5.86
C SER A 275 -20.65 10.86 6.69
N PHE A 276 -21.18 9.64 6.88
CA PHE A 276 -22.37 9.41 7.67
C PHE A 276 -22.12 9.68 9.16
N LEU A 277 -21.05 9.11 9.73
CA LEU A 277 -20.67 9.33 11.13
C LEU A 277 -20.47 10.82 11.42
N LEU A 278 -19.89 11.53 10.45
CA LEU A 278 -19.77 12.97 10.49
C LEU A 278 -21.14 13.63 10.61
N GLY A 279 -22.06 13.36 9.69
CA GLY A 279 -23.40 13.95 9.70
C GLY A 279 -24.10 13.77 11.05
N VAL A 280 -23.98 12.57 11.64
CA VAL A 280 -24.50 12.26 12.97
C VAL A 280 -23.83 13.11 14.06
N ASN A 281 -22.50 13.25 14.02
CA ASN A 281 -21.78 14.08 14.99
C ASN A 281 -22.20 15.56 14.91
N LEU A 282 -22.38 16.13 13.72
CA LEU A 282 -22.87 17.51 13.59
C LEU A 282 -24.31 17.67 14.09
N PHE A 283 -25.16 16.67 13.84
CA PHE A 283 -26.51 16.65 14.38
C PHE A 283 -26.52 16.67 15.91
N ILE A 284 -25.75 15.80 16.56
CA ILE A 284 -25.60 15.76 18.03
C ILE A 284 -25.06 17.10 18.55
N LEU A 285 -24.03 17.65 17.90
CA LEU A 285 -23.45 18.94 18.26
C LEU A 285 -24.47 20.08 18.19
N ARG A 286 -25.33 20.09 17.16
CA ARG A 286 -26.41 21.07 17.01
C ARG A 286 -27.44 20.92 18.12
N SER A 287 -27.88 19.70 18.39
CA SER A 287 -28.86 19.41 19.44
C SER A 287 -28.36 19.80 20.84
N LEU A 288 -27.07 19.63 21.13
CA LEU A 288 -26.47 20.00 22.42
C LEU A 288 -26.22 21.51 22.58
N SER A 289 -26.04 22.24 21.48
CA SER A 289 -25.66 23.65 21.55
C SER A 289 -26.79 24.57 22.03
N GLY A 290 -28.06 24.22 21.80
CA GLY A 290 -29.24 25.01 22.24
C GLY A 290 -29.24 26.49 21.81
N ASP A 291 -30.22 27.28 22.29
CA ASP A 291 -30.44 28.68 21.86
C ASP A 291 -29.54 29.73 22.55
N LYS A 292 -28.41 29.34 23.14
CA LYS A 292 -27.55 30.31 23.85
C LYS A 292 -26.69 31.11 22.86
N PRO A 293 -26.65 32.46 22.92
CA PRO A 293 -25.93 33.27 21.92
C PRO A 293 -24.41 33.02 21.84
N ARG A 294 -23.77 32.61 22.96
CA ARG A 294 -22.35 32.17 22.96
C ARG A 294 -22.14 30.77 22.35
N SER A 295 -23.12 29.87 22.46
CA SER A 295 -23.06 28.55 21.82
C SER A 295 -23.32 28.68 20.32
N VAL A 296 -24.20 29.60 19.88
CA VAL A 296 -24.49 29.86 18.45
C VAL A 296 -23.23 30.29 17.66
N LYS A 297 -22.39 31.19 18.20
CA LYS A 297 -21.15 31.60 17.53
C LYS A 297 -20.11 30.47 17.46
N THR A 298 -19.98 29.70 18.54
CA THR A 298 -19.08 28.53 18.58
C THR A 298 -19.57 27.41 17.67
N PHE A 299 -20.89 27.23 17.58
CA PHE A 299 -21.55 26.30 16.67
C PHE A 299 -21.33 26.66 15.20
N SER A 300 -21.42 27.95 14.84
CA SER A 300 -21.14 28.42 13.48
C SER A 300 -19.70 28.10 13.05
N GLU A 301 -18.71 28.35 13.91
CA GLU A 301 -17.30 28.08 13.62
C GLU A 301 -16.98 26.57 13.57
N ILE A 302 -17.61 25.75 14.42
CA ILE A 302 -17.53 24.28 14.36
C ILE A 302 -18.21 23.75 13.09
N SER A 303 -19.34 24.34 12.69
CA SER A 303 -20.06 23.97 11.47
C SER A 303 -19.24 24.28 10.21
N ILE A 304 -18.46 25.37 10.20
CA ILE A 304 -17.55 25.68 9.09
C ILE A 304 -16.44 24.62 8.99
N LEU A 305 -15.78 24.29 10.10
CA LEU A 305 -14.73 23.24 10.13
C LEU A 305 -15.29 21.89 9.66
N PHE A 306 -16.52 21.60 10.05
CA PHE A 306 -17.22 20.40 9.66
C PHE A 306 -17.60 20.40 8.16
N CYS A 307 -18.15 21.49 7.64
CA CYS A 307 -18.42 21.65 6.21
C CYS A 307 -17.13 21.52 5.39
N SER A 308 -15.99 22.03 5.89
CA SER A 308 -14.68 21.81 5.25
C SER A 308 -14.30 20.33 5.21
N SER A 309 -14.53 19.57 6.28
CA SER A 309 -14.34 18.11 6.27
C SER A 309 -15.27 17.42 5.27
N LEU A 310 -16.53 17.85 5.18
CA LEU A 310 -17.51 17.25 4.29
C LEU A 310 -17.19 17.54 2.82
N VAL A 311 -16.68 18.73 2.51
CA VAL A 311 -16.19 19.08 1.17
C VAL A 311 -14.95 18.26 0.80
N LEU A 312 -14.01 18.04 1.72
CA LEU A 312 -12.86 17.14 1.47
C LEU A 312 -13.31 15.72 1.14
N VAL A 313 -14.28 15.23 1.91
CA VAL A 313 -14.86 13.89 1.76
C VAL A 313 -15.62 13.77 0.44
N LEU A 314 -16.45 14.75 0.07
CA LEU A 314 -17.13 14.78 -1.23
C LEU A 314 -16.14 14.94 -2.40
N GLY A 315 -15.12 15.79 -2.24
CA GLY A 315 -14.05 15.95 -3.23
C GLY A 315 -13.27 14.66 -3.47
N SER A 316 -13.08 13.84 -2.43
CA SER A 316 -12.47 12.51 -2.57
C SER A 316 -13.37 11.51 -3.33
N ILE A 317 -14.67 11.72 -3.39
CA ILE A 317 -15.60 10.87 -4.15
C ILE A 317 -15.64 11.29 -5.63
N LEU A 318 -15.66 12.61 -5.90
CA LEU A 318 -15.87 13.18 -7.25
C LEU A 318 -14.77 12.88 -8.27
N TYR A 319 -13.58 12.46 -7.82
CA TYR A 319 -12.51 12.01 -8.71
C TYR A 319 -12.71 10.55 -9.14
N PHE A 320 -13.70 10.29 -10.00
CA PHE A 320 -13.89 8.98 -10.62
C PHE A 320 -13.84 9.12 -12.15
N SER A 321 -12.63 8.96 -12.71
CA SER A 321 -12.49 8.64 -14.13
C SER A 321 -12.27 7.14 -14.22
N SER A 322 -13.18 6.45 -14.90
CA SER A 322 -13.03 5.05 -15.31
C SER A 322 -11.86 4.97 -16.28
N SER A 323 -10.66 4.81 -15.74
CA SER A 323 -9.44 4.65 -16.51
C SER A 323 -8.99 3.20 -16.47
N ASN A 324 -8.67 2.64 -17.64
CA ASN A 324 -8.01 1.33 -17.73
C ASN A 324 -6.50 1.42 -17.41
N ASP A 325 -5.96 2.63 -17.22
CA ASP A 325 -4.56 2.84 -16.85
C ASP A 325 -4.38 2.71 -15.34
N VAL A 326 -3.66 1.67 -14.94
CA VAL A 326 -3.27 1.38 -13.54
C VAL A 326 -2.63 2.61 -12.89
N SER A 327 -1.81 3.36 -13.63
CA SER A 327 -1.08 4.51 -13.08
C SER A 327 -2.03 5.63 -12.68
N GLN A 328 -3.08 5.87 -13.48
CA GLN A 328 -4.13 6.85 -13.17
C GLN A 328 -5.03 6.36 -12.03
N LEU A 329 -5.40 5.07 -12.01
CA LEU A 329 -6.16 4.48 -10.90
C LEU A 329 -5.41 4.63 -9.57
N MET A 330 -4.10 4.36 -9.56
CA MET A 330 -3.23 4.53 -8.40
C MET A 330 -3.13 5.99 -7.96
N GLN A 331 -2.84 6.92 -8.90
CA GLN A 331 -2.79 8.35 -8.61
C GLN A 331 -4.10 8.85 -7.98
N ASN A 332 -5.24 8.41 -8.50
CA ASN A 332 -6.55 8.75 -7.97
C ASN A 332 -6.75 8.16 -6.57
N ARG A 333 -6.49 6.86 -6.37
CA ARG A 333 -6.62 6.21 -5.06
C ARG A 333 -5.75 6.86 -3.99
N ILE A 334 -4.47 7.07 -4.28
CA ILE A 334 -3.50 7.69 -3.37
C ILE A 334 -3.94 9.12 -3.03
N SER A 335 -4.36 9.90 -4.04
CA SER A 335 -4.85 11.26 -3.80
C SER A 335 -6.13 11.29 -2.94
N LYS A 336 -7.04 10.34 -3.15
CA LYS A 336 -8.24 10.16 -2.30
C LYS A 336 -7.87 9.81 -0.88
N GLN A 337 -6.91 8.92 -0.70
CA GLN A 337 -6.44 8.50 0.61
C GLN A 337 -5.77 9.61 1.39
N LEU A 338 -5.01 10.47 0.72
CA LEU A 338 -4.47 11.65 1.35
C LEU A 338 -5.57 12.61 1.85
N MET A 339 -6.56 12.92 1.01
CA MET A 339 -7.69 13.79 1.40
C MET A 339 -8.51 13.17 2.54
N PHE A 340 -8.71 11.86 2.49
CA PHE A 340 -9.42 11.11 3.52
C PHE A 340 -8.70 11.15 4.87
N ILE A 341 -7.38 10.97 4.89
CA ILE A 341 -6.58 11.08 6.12
C ILE A 341 -6.70 12.47 6.73
N LEU A 342 -6.64 13.54 5.91
CA LEU A 342 -6.84 14.90 6.40
C LEU A 342 -8.20 15.07 7.08
N ALA A 343 -9.26 14.56 6.42
CA ALA A 343 -10.60 14.62 6.96
C ALA A 343 -10.68 13.88 8.31
N VAL A 344 -10.09 12.69 8.44
CA VAL A 344 -10.07 11.95 9.71
C VAL A 344 -9.36 12.75 10.81
N ILE A 345 -8.17 13.29 10.55
CA ILE A 345 -7.40 14.08 11.53
C ILE A 345 -8.20 15.31 11.96
N LEU A 346 -8.80 16.04 11.01
CA LEU A 346 -9.63 17.20 11.27
C LEU A 346 -10.78 16.86 12.22
N ASN A 347 -11.44 15.74 12.00
CA ASN A 347 -12.58 15.32 12.80
C ASN A 347 -12.23 14.88 14.21
N VAL A 348 -11.14 14.14 14.36
CA VAL A 348 -10.62 13.81 15.70
C VAL A 348 -10.35 15.11 16.47
N CYS A 349 -9.75 16.12 15.83
CA CYS A 349 -9.50 17.41 16.47
C CYS A 349 -10.77 18.18 16.82
N ILE A 350 -11.80 18.19 15.95
CA ILE A 350 -13.10 18.79 16.25
C ILE A 350 -13.73 18.13 17.47
N ILE A 351 -13.74 16.79 17.51
CA ILE A 351 -14.31 16.01 18.62
C ILE A 351 -13.56 16.32 19.93
N VAL A 352 -12.22 16.29 19.92
CA VAL A 352 -11.40 16.60 21.10
C VAL A 352 -11.64 18.03 21.57
N ALA A 353 -11.67 19.00 20.65
CA ALA A 353 -11.93 20.40 21.00
C ALA A 353 -13.33 20.57 21.62
N PHE A 354 -14.34 19.87 21.10
CA PHE A 354 -15.69 19.89 21.65
C PHE A 354 -15.76 19.24 23.04
N PHE A 355 -15.13 18.09 23.26
CA PHE A 355 -15.08 17.47 24.58
C PHE A 355 -14.43 18.41 25.61
N ILE A 356 -13.30 19.04 25.26
CA ILE A 356 -12.64 20.02 26.12
C ILE A 356 -13.60 21.17 26.46
N HIS A 357 -14.35 21.67 25.47
CA HIS A 357 -15.32 22.74 25.68
C HIS A 357 -16.44 22.33 26.65
N LEU A 358 -17.06 21.17 26.45
CA LEU A 358 -18.11 20.64 27.34
C LEU A 358 -17.61 20.45 28.77
N PHE A 359 -16.40 19.92 28.95
CA PHE A 359 -15.79 19.76 30.28
C PHE A 359 -15.56 21.11 30.96
N HIS A 360 -15.12 22.12 30.21
CA HIS A 360 -14.92 23.46 30.75
C HIS A 360 -16.24 24.11 31.17
N GLU A 361 -17.30 24.01 30.36
CA GLU A 361 -18.62 24.52 30.72
C GLU A 361 -19.21 23.79 31.93
N ARG A 362 -19.10 22.46 32.02
CA ARG A 362 -19.53 21.71 33.21
C ARG A 362 -18.78 22.10 34.48
N LYS A 363 -17.45 22.29 34.38
CA LYS A 363 -16.63 22.74 35.52
C LYS A 363 -17.07 24.13 35.98
N MET A 364 -17.28 25.06 35.04
CA MET A 364 -17.79 26.41 35.32
C MET A 364 -19.18 26.36 35.96
N TRP A 365 -20.08 25.50 35.48
CA TRP A 365 -21.42 25.31 36.05
C TRP A 365 -21.35 24.75 37.49
N SER A 366 -20.49 23.77 37.75
CA SER A 366 -20.30 23.25 39.12
C SER A 366 -19.73 24.31 40.07
N LEU A 367 -18.84 25.19 39.58
CA LEU A 367 -18.24 26.27 40.37
C LEU A 367 -19.26 27.39 40.63
N THR A 368 -20.08 27.76 39.65
CA THR A 368 -21.16 28.74 39.85
C THR A 368 -22.25 28.20 40.77
N HIS A 369 -22.61 26.92 40.65
CA HIS A 369 -23.58 26.31 41.53
C HIS A 369 -23.06 26.23 42.97
N LYS A 370 -21.80 25.81 43.18
CA LYS A 370 -21.14 25.87 44.50
C LYS A 370 -21.13 27.30 45.04
N ALA A 371 -20.70 28.29 44.26
CA ALA A 371 -20.65 29.69 44.70
C ALA A 371 -22.03 30.25 45.09
N ASN A 372 -23.09 29.94 44.34
CA ASN A 372 -24.46 30.35 44.68
C ASN A 372 -24.99 29.67 45.93
N VAL A 373 -24.67 28.39 46.14
CA VAL A 373 -25.00 27.68 47.39
C VAL A 373 -24.26 28.31 48.58
N THR A 374 -22.98 28.67 48.45
CA THR A 374 -22.24 29.35 49.52
C THR A 374 -22.78 30.75 49.81
N LYS A 375 -23.22 31.49 48.78
CA LYS A 375 -23.81 32.82 48.92
C LYS A 375 -25.15 32.77 49.64
N HIS A 376 -26.01 31.81 49.29
CA HIS A 376 -27.26 31.57 50.02
C HIS A 376 -27.00 31.20 51.48
N LYS A 377 -26.04 30.32 51.76
CA LYS A 377 -25.69 29.93 53.14
C LYS A 377 -25.16 31.10 53.97
N LYS A 378 -24.45 32.07 53.35
CA LYS A 378 -23.97 33.28 54.03
C LYS A 378 -25.11 34.23 54.39
N ILE A 379 -26.08 34.42 53.48
CA ILE A 379 -27.26 35.27 53.71
C ILE A 379 -28.10 34.72 54.87
N THR A 380 -28.30 33.39 54.94
CA THR A 380 -29.06 32.77 56.04
C THR A 380 -28.37 32.86 57.41
N VAL A 381 -27.04 33.04 57.46
CA VAL A 381 -26.30 33.21 58.72
C VAL A 381 -26.32 34.66 59.18
N THR A 382 -26.22 35.64 58.27
CA THR A 382 -26.36 37.06 58.61
C THR A 382 -27.77 37.46 59.05
N ASP A 383 -28.81 36.83 58.50
CA ASP A 383 -30.20 37.08 58.95
C ASP A 383 -30.51 36.52 60.35
N LYS A 384 -29.76 35.51 60.82
CA LYS A 384 -29.91 34.98 62.18
C LYS A 384 -29.15 35.79 63.23
N SER A 385 -28.11 36.54 62.86
CA SER A 385 -27.35 37.40 63.78
C SER A 385 -27.93 38.81 63.94
N LEU A 386 -29.02 39.15 63.25
CA LEU A 386 -29.72 40.43 63.34
C LEU A 386 -31.03 40.35 64.17
N ASN A 387 -31.33 39.19 64.74
CA ASN A 387 -32.50 38.94 65.59
C ASN A 387 -32.13 38.43 67.01
N LEU A 388 -30.96 38.83 67.50
CA LEU A 388 -30.52 38.75 68.89
C LEU A 388 -30.01 40.13 69.28
#